data_AF-A0A1T1C8X7-F1
#
_entry.id   AF-A0A1T1C8X7-F1
#
_cell.length_a   1.000
_cell.length_b   1.000
_cell.length_c   1.000
_cell.angle_alpha   90.00
_cell.angle_beta   90.00
_cell.angle_gamma   90.00
#
_symmetry.space_group_name_H-M   'P 1'
#
loop_
_entity.id
_entity.type
_entity.pdbx_description
1 polymer ?
#
loop_
_entity_poly.entity_id
_entity_poly.type
_entity_poly.pdbx_seq_one_letter_code
_entity_poly.pdbx_strand_id
1 'polypeptide(L)'
;MTQEKISVFFDTNSYRQIVLEKTETEIVSLFKELNVAEKGNNIEAISTFTVNLELMANLVEDESGLNHKNCLNSLQFLSNHCYDSEKDEIRICAIPFFQVSAMMFGALPIDFDKSSKKFSKLIESFKSFENKKPKISKEVYEFVKNNLQKHELGFATTLSELLSAANLAMKKNYPNLNSKTRRKKLIDHFKADSYAQHLALQTLKIISENLEIKLSDEELQNRAYFLRTELPISSGFFQWILCKMIEDNIDIFSKSSKTKRWNWLWDYQISYVISNNTINEGKMLIITSDKEMIEVLKLNNLENNVMTISEYLKFLNINNGSC
;
A
#
# COMPACT_ATOMS: atom_id res chain seq x y z
N MET A 1 -4.21 11.48 31.37
CA MET A 1 -4.75 10.62 30.30
C MET A 1 -3.57 10.25 29.42
N THR A 2 -3.25 8.97 29.26
CA THR A 2 -2.21 8.53 28.32
C THR A 2 -2.69 8.83 26.91
N GLN A 3 -1.87 9.53 26.14
CA GLN A 3 -2.16 9.83 24.74
C GLN A 3 -2.17 8.52 23.95
N GLU A 4 -3.24 8.29 23.19
CA GLU A 4 -3.41 7.08 22.38
C GLU A 4 -2.25 6.94 21.38
N LYS A 5 -1.71 5.73 21.22
CA LYS A 5 -0.62 5.47 20.28
C LYS A 5 -1.14 5.56 18.85
N ILE A 6 -0.37 6.15 17.95
CA ILE A 6 -0.69 6.23 16.52
C ILE A 6 0.44 5.57 15.73
N SER A 7 0.08 4.71 14.78
CA SER A 7 1.01 4.14 13.80
C SER A 7 0.79 4.85 12.47
N VAL A 8 1.79 5.61 12.02
CA VAL A 8 1.69 6.48 10.85
C VAL A 8 2.41 5.89 9.65
N PHE A 9 1.77 5.96 8.48
CA PHE A 9 2.23 5.37 7.23
C PHE A 9 2.18 6.41 6.12
N PHE A 10 3.31 6.68 5.51
CA PHE A 10 3.40 7.65 4.42
C PHE A 10 3.45 6.91 3.10
N ASP A 11 2.66 7.36 2.12
CA ASP A 11 2.79 6.87 0.75
C ASP A 11 4.06 7.44 0.08
N THR A 12 4.37 6.91 -1.11
CA THR A 12 5.55 7.32 -1.89
C THR A 12 5.52 8.81 -2.22
N ASN A 13 4.35 9.37 -2.52
CA ASN A 13 4.20 10.79 -2.83
C ASN A 13 4.45 11.69 -1.63
N SER A 14 4.01 11.29 -0.44
CA SER A 14 4.17 12.05 0.79
C SER A 14 5.63 12.14 1.18
N TYR A 15 6.39 11.03 1.11
CA TYR A 15 7.84 11.10 1.31
C TYR A 15 8.53 12.01 0.27
N ARG A 16 8.13 11.93 -1.00
CA ARG A 16 8.67 12.82 -2.05
C ARG A 16 8.36 14.30 -1.78
N GLN A 17 7.16 14.61 -1.33
CA GLN A 17 6.74 15.98 -1.00
C GLN A 17 7.51 16.54 0.20
N ILE A 18 7.76 15.72 1.23
CA ILE A 18 8.55 16.12 2.41
C ILE A 18 9.93 16.65 2.00
N VAL A 19 10.61 15.94 1.11
CA VAL A 19 12.00 16.24 0.74
C VAL A 19 12.11 17.14 -0.50
N LEU A 20 10.99 17.48 -1.13
CA LEU A 20 10.96 18.22 -2.39
C LEU A 20 11.66 19.57 -2.26
N GLU A 21 12.60 19.84 -3.18
CA GLU A 21 13.37 21.09 -3.26
C GLU A 21 14.20 21.43 -2.00
N LYS A 22 14.38 20.49 -1.07
CA LYS A 22 15.18 20.68 0.14
C LYS A 22 16.63 20.25 -0.05
N THR A 23 17.53 21.00 0.57
CA THR A 23 18.93 20.64 0.78
C THR A 23 19.06 19.57 1.86
N GLU A 24 20.21 18.91 1.90
CA GLU A 24 20.52 17.91 2.93
C GLU A 24 20.35 18.45 4.35
N THR A 25 20.84 19.67 4.61
CA THR A 25 20.71 20.34 5.91
C THR A 25 19.24 20.59 6.29
N GLU A 26 18.40 21.01 5.33
CA GLU A 26 16.97 21.23 5.55
C GLU A 26 16.24 19.91 5.82
N ILE A 27 16.57 18.84 5.09
CA ILE A 27 16.01 17.51 5.31
C ILE A 27 16.35 16.99 6.71
N VAL A 28 17.62 17.14 7.14
CA VAL A 28 18.07 16.73 8.47
C VAL A 28 17.38 17.55 9.57
N SER A 29 17.20 18.86 9.39
CA SER A 29 16.49 19.71 10.34
C SER A 29 15.02 19.28 10.47
N LEU A 30 14.34 19.09 9.33
CA LEU A 30 12.95 18.67 9.28
C LEU A 30 12.76 17.29 9.93
N PHE A 31 13.66 16.34 9.66
CA PHE A 31 13.61 15.02 10.32
C PHE A 31 13.69 15.14 11.84
N LYS A 32 14.59 15.99 12.37
CA LYS A 32 14.72 16.19 13.82
C LYS A 32 13.45 16.80 14.43
N GLU A 33 12.89 17.82 13.79
CA GLU A 33 11.63 18.45 14.21
C GLU A 33 10.47 17.44 14.19
N LEU A 34 10.34 16.68 13.11
CA LEU A 34 9.33 15.65 12.95
C LEU A 34 9.43 14.58 14.04
N ASN A 35 10.63 14.01 14.23
CA ASN A 35 10.86 12.94 15.21
C ASN A 35 10.56 13.39 16.65
N VAL A 36 10.92 14.64 16.99
CA VAL A 36 10.58 15.21 18.32
C VAL A 36 9.07 15.38 18.49
N ALA A 37 8.40 15.94 17.48
CA ALA A 37 6.96 16.17 17.53
C ALA A 37 6.16 14.86 17.57
N GLU A 38 6.53 13.87 16.77
CA GLU A 38 5.89 12.56 16.73
C GLU A 38 6.05 11.81 18.05
N LYS A 39 7.27 11.77 18.59
CA LYS A 39 7.52 11.17 19.91
C LYS A 39 6.72 11.88 21.00
N GLY A 40 6.61 13.20 20.95
CA GLY A 40 5.78 13.99 21.86
C GLY A 40 4.28 13.69 21.78
N ASN A 41 3.80 13.15 20.65
CA ASN A 41 2.41 12.79 20.41
C ASN A 41 2.14 11.27 20.45
N ASN A 42 3.09 10.46 20.90
CA ASN A 42 3.01 8.99 20.90
C ASN A 42 2.74 8.39 19.51
N ILE A 43 3.39 8.96 18.49
CA ILE A 43 3.28 8.52 17.10
C ILE A 43 4.51 7.69 16.73
N GLU A 44 4.27 6.61 16.00
CA GLU A 44 5.28 5.68 15.51
C GLU A 44 5.19 5.55 13.99
N ALA A 45 6.25 5.98 13.29
CA ALA A 45 6.32 5.82 11.85
C ALA A 45 6.68 4.39 11.44
N ILE A 46 5.90 3.84 10.52
CA ILE A 46 6.10 2.50 9.96
C ILE A 46 6.04 2.63 8.44
N SER A 47 7.07 2.12 7.77
CA SER A 47 7.11 2.12 6.31
C SER A 47 6.30 0.94 5.75
N THR A 48 5.78 1.06 4.53
CA THR A 48 5.24 -0.10 3.82
C THR A 48 6.29 -0.68 2.88
N PHE A 49 6.31 -2.01 2.73
CA PHE A 49 7.21 -2.67 1.79
C PHE A 49 7.10 -2.08 0.38
N THR A 50 5.88 -1.76 -0.06
CA THR A 50 5.56 -1.19 -1.36
C THR A 50 6.25 0.17 -1.59
N VAL A 51 6.15 1.09 -0.64
CA VAL A 51 6.76 2.43 -0.75
C VAL A 51 8.28 2.35 -0.88
N ASN A 52 8.91 1.43 -0.14
CA ASN A 52 10.35 1.16 -0.26
C ASN A 52 10.72 0.73 -1.69
N LEU A 53 9.97 -0.22 -2.27
CA LEU A 53 10.24 -0.69 -3.62
C LEU A 53 10.01 0.40 -4.68
N GLU A 54 8.93 1.18 -4.58
CA GLU A 54 8.62 2.25 -5.52
C GLU A 54 9.74 3.30 -5.56
N LEU A 55 10.24 3.71 -4.38
CA LEU A 55 11.35 4.66 -4.31
C LEU A 55 12.64 4.05 -4.87
N MET A 56 12.95 2.79 -4.54
CA MET A 56 14.15 2.11 -5.04
C MET A 56 14.16 1.92 -6.55
N ALA A 57 13.01 1.60 -7.15
CA ALA A 57 12.90 1.39 -8.60
C ALA A 57 13.24 2.65 -9.42
N ASN A 58 13.07 3.83 -8.83
CA ASN A 58 13.43 5.10 -9.45
C ASN A 58 14.94 5.42 -9.35
N LEU A 59 15.74 4.58 -8.70
CA LEU A 59 17.20 4.75 -8.58
C LEU A 59 18.01 3.99 -9.64
N VAL A 60 17.36 3.29 -10.58
CA VAL A 60 18.02 2.48 -11.63
C VAL A 60 18.83 3.33 -12.62
N GLU A 61 18.31 4.51 -12.96
CA GLU A 61 18.87 5.39 -13.99
C GLU A 61 19.93 6.36 -13.43
N ASP A 62 20.34 6.17 -12.17
CA ASP A 62 21.24 7.07 -11.45
C ASP A 62 20.86 8.56 -11.65
N GLU A 63 21.82 9.48 -11.65
CA GLU A 63 21.56 10.93 -11.78
C GLU A 63 20.85 11.33 -13.09
N SER A 64 20.81 10.43 -14.09
CA SER A 64 20.08 10.68 -15.34
C SER A 64 18.56 10.48 -15.22
N GLY A 65 18.09 9.82 -14.16
CA GLY A 65 16.68 9.60 -13.91
C GLY A 65 15.98 10.85 -13.40
N LEU A 66 14.84 11.20 -14.01
CA LEU A 66 14.05 12.42 -13.70
C LEU A 66 13.74 12.59 -12.20
N ASN A 67 13.51 11.49 -11.48
CA ASN A 67 13.13 11.50 -10.07
C ASN A 67 14.27 11.05 -9.13
N HIS A 68 15.49 10.85 -9.63
CA HIS A 68 16.55 10.19 -8.88
C HIS A 68 16.83 10.83 -7.52
N LYS A 69 17.15 12.13 -7.51
CA LYS A 69 17.49 12.87 -6.29
C LYS A 69 16.34 12.86 -5.28
N ASN A 70 15.12 13.12 -5.75
CA ASN A 70 13.95 13.14 -4.87
C ASN A 70 13.68 11.76 -4.27
N CYS A 71 13.80 10.68 -5.04
CA CYS A 71 13.62 9.31 -4.55
C CYS A 71 14.76 8.87 -3.61
N LEU A 72 16.00 9.28 -3.86
CA LEU A 72 17.13 9.00 -2.97
C LEU A 72 16.93 9.71 -1.62
N ASN A 73 16.65 11.01 -1.64
CA ASN A 73 16.37 11.79 -0.43
C ASN A 73 15.17 11.23 0.33
N SER A 74 14.13 10.79 -0.39
CA SER A 74 12.94 10.17 0.21
C SER A 74 13.28 8.86 0.91
N LEU A 75 14.11 8.00 0.31
CA LEU A 75 14.58 6.76 0.95
C LEU A 75 15.43 7.06 2.18
N GLN A 76 16.31 8.04 2.11
CA GLN A 76 17.14 8.42 3.26
C GLN A 76 16.28 8.95 4.41
N PHE A 77 15.31 9.81 4.10
CA PHE A 77 14.35 10.31 5.08
C PHE A 77 13.53 9.17 5.68
N LEU A 78 12.91 8.32 4.83
CA LEU A 78 12.14 7.15 5.24
C LEU A 78 12.96 6.22 6.14
N SER A 79 14.18 5.87 5.74
CA SER A 79 15.05 4.95 6.48
C SER A 79 15.43 5.49 7.86
N ASN A 80 15.52 6.81 8.05
CA ASN A 80 15.71 7.40 9.37
C ASN A 80 14.40 7.51 10.16
N HIS A 81 13.33 7.93 9.48
CA HIS A 81 12.00 8.15 10.05
C HIS A 81 11.40 6.88 10.66
N CYS A 82 11.56 5.75 9.98
CA CYS A 82 11.02 4.47 10.42
C CYS A 82 12.02 3.62 11.23
N TYR A 83 13.20 4.14 11.57
CA TYR A 83 14.21 3.38 12.29
C TYR A 83 13.93 3.32 13.79
N ASP A 84 13.87 2.10 14.32
CA ASP A 84 13.77 1.81 15.73
C ASP A 84 15.17 1.72 16.36
N SER A 85 15.55 2.74 17.12
CA SER A 85 16.86 2.77 17.78
C SER A 85 17.00 1.76 18.92
N GLU A 86 15.90 1.27 19.49
CA GLU A 86 15.95 0.28 20.58
C GLU A 86 16.18 -1.13 20.02
N LYS A 87 15.58 -1.42 18.86
CA LYS A 87 15.68 -2.71 18.18
C LYS A 87 16.78 -2.79 17.12
N ASP A 88 17.42 -1.65 16.80
CA ASP A 88 18.43 -1.54 15.74
C ASP A 88 17.91 -2.06 14.39
N GLU A 89 16.68 -1.70 14.04
CA GLU A 89 16.03 -2.14 12.81
C GLU A 89 15.07 -1.08 12.25
N ILE A 90 14.79 -1.16 10.95
CA ILE A 90 13.75 -0.35 10.34
C ILE A 90 12.38 -1.02 10.47
N ARG A 91 11.37 -0.26 10.90
CA ARG A 91 9.98 -0.70 10.98
C ARG A 91 9.36 -0.72 9.60
N ILE A 92 9.15 -1.92 9.07
CA ILE A 92 8.50 -2.13 7.78
C ILE A 92 7.29 -3.05 7.99
N CYS A 93 6.12 -2.56 7.63
CA CYS A 93 4.92 -3.37 7.57
C CYS A 93 5.04 -4.38 6.43
N ALA A 94 4.76 -5.63 6.75
CA ALA A 94 4.87 -6.74 5.83
C ALA A 94 3.86 -6.62 4.68
N ILE A 95 4.16 -7.25 3.54
CA ILE A 95 3.22 -7.31 2.42
C ILE A 95 1.90 -8.00 2.84
N PRO A 96 0.77 -7.68 2.17
CA PRO A 96 -0.56 -8.21 2.50
C PRO A 96 -0.61 -9.72 2.74
N PHE A 97 0.11 -10.49 1.93
CA PHE A 97 0.17 -11.95 2.07
C PHE A 97 0.65 -12.38 3.47
N PHE A 98 1.74 -11.80 3.99
CA PHE A 98 2.26 -12.16 5.31
C PHE A 98 1.37 -11.64 6.44
N GLN A 99 0.81 -10.44 6.29
CA GLN A 99 -0.12 -9.87 7.26
C GLN A 99 -1.35 -10.76 7.43
N VAL A 100 -2.00 -11.14 6.33
CA VAL A 100 -3.18 -12.02 6.36
C VAL A 100 -2.80 -13.43 6.81
N SER A 101 -1.64 -13.95 6.41
CA SER A 101 -1.15 -15.26 6.88
C SER A 101 -1.01 -15.31 8.39
N ALA A 102 -0.31 -14.34 8.99
CA ALA A 102 -0.13 -14.28 10.44
C ALA A 102 -1.47 -14.07 11.16
N MET A 103 -2.27 -13.11 10.69
CA MET A 103 -3.55 -12.75 11.32
C MET A 103 -4.58 -13.89 11.26
N MET A 104 -4.68 -14.59 10.12
CA MET A 104 -5.76 -15.56 9.89
C MET A 104 -5.33 -16.98 10.19
N PHE A 105 -4.04 -17.31 10.15
CA PHE A 105 -3.54 -18.67 10.31
C PHE A 105 -2.52 -18.83 11.44
N GLY A 106 -2.05 -17.74 12.05
CA GLY A 106 -0.97 -17.80 13.05
C GLY A 106 0.33 -18.37 12.48
N ALA A 107 0.50 -18.32 11.16
CA ALA A 107 1.58 -18.97 10.43
C ALA A 107 2.16 -18.03 9.37
N LEU A 108 3.46 -18.18 9.12
CA LEU A 108 4.21 -17.47 8.09
C LEU A 108 5.05 -18.48 7.32
N PRO A 109 5.40 -18.24 6.03
CA PRO A 109 6.30 -19.12 5.31
C PRO A 109 7.67 -19.24 5.98
N ILE A 110 8.30 -20.40 5.81
CA ILE A 110 9.58 -20.75 6.45
C ILE A 110 10.68 -19.70 6.21
N ASP A 111 10.72 -19.11 5.02
CA ASP A 111 11.74 -18.12 4.65
C ASP A 111 11.38 -16.65 4.99
N PHE A 112 10.27 -16.41 5.70
CA PHE A 112 9.80 -15.05 6.00
C PHE A 112 10.85 -14.24 6.76
N ASP A 113 11.33 -14.73 7.90
CA ASP A 113 12.29 -14.01 8.76
C ASP A 113 13.57 -13.66 8.02
N LYS A 114 14.09 -14.62 7.24
CA LYS A 114 15.32 -14.44 6.46
C LYS A 114 15.13 -13.38 5.38
N SER A 115 14.00 -13.40 4.69
CA SER A 115 13.69 -12.45 3.62
C SER A 115 13.43 -11.05 4.16
N SER A 116 12.65 -10.95 5.25
CA SER A 116 12.34 -9.69 5.94
C SER A 116 13.60 -9.01 6.49
N LYS A 117 14.48 -9.76 7.17
CA LYS A 117 15.75 -9.22 7.68
C LYS A 117 16.68 -8.74 6.57
N LYS A 118 16.77 -9.48 5.45
CA LYS A 118 17.57 -9.07 4.29
C LYS A 118 17.06 -7.77 3.69
N PHE A 119 15.75 -7.64 3.54
CA PHE A 119 15.13 -6.43 3.01
C PHE A 119 15.33 -5.24 3.96
N SER A 120 15.08 -5.43 5.25
CA SER A 120 15.27 -4.38 6.26
C SER A 120 16.70 -3.84 6.25
N LYS A 121 17.71 -4.72 6.20
CA LYS A 121 19.12 -4.32 6.07
C LYS A 121 19.44 -3.58 4.77
N LEU A 122 18.79 -3.94 3.67
CA LEU A 122 18.93 -3.24 2.41
C LEU A 122 18.43 -1.79 2.52
N ILE A 123 17.27 -1.59 3.14
CA ILE A 123 16.69 -0.26 3.33
C ILE A 123 17.48 0.55 4.37
N GLU A 124 17.98 -0.08 5.42
CA GLU A 124 18.83 0.55 6.42
C GLU A 124 20.11 1.16 5.81
N SER A 125 20.63 0.58 4.72
CA SER A 125 21.81 1.13 4.03
C SER A 125 21.60 2.56 3.50
N PHE A 126 20.35 3.03 3.37
CA PHE A 126 20.02 4.40 3.00
C PHE A 126 19.98 5.38 4.19
N LYS A 127 20.24 4.94 5.42
CA LYS A 127 20.11 5.82 6.61
C LYS A 127 21.11 6.99 6.63
N SER A 128 22.19 6.94 5.86
CA SER A 128 23.08 8.10 5.73
C SER A 128 22.42 9.19 4.90
N PHE A 129 22.32 10.41 5.47
CA PHE A 129 21.86 11.59 4.76
C PHE A 129 22.90 12.18 3.80
N GLU A 130 24.14 11.67 3.80
CA GLU A 130 25.09 12.06 2.75
C GLU A 130 24.43 11.88 1.39
N ASN A 131 24.50 12.86 0.50
CA ASN A 131 23.99 12.82 -0.89
C ASN A 131 24.71 11.76 -1.77
N LYS A 132 24.82 10.53 -1.29
CA LYS A 132 25.47 9.40 -1.91
C LYS A 132 24.58 8.18 -1.74
N LYS A 133 24.21 7.61 -2.88
CA LYS A 133 23.58 6.31 -2.95
C LYS A 133 24.46 5.27 -2.23
N PRO A 134 23.89 4.38 -1.40
CA PRO A 134 24.66 3.28 -0.83
C PRO A 134 25.24 2.41 -1.95
N LYS A 135 26.33 1.70 -1.64
CA LYS A 135 27.00 0.77 -2.57
C LYS A 135 26.18 -0.51 -2.77
N ILE A 136 25.01 -0.37 -3.37
CA ILE A 136 24.14 -1.46 -3.82
C ILE A 136 24.38 -1.64 -5.32
N SER A 137 24.46 -2.90 -5.78
CA SER A 137 24.72 -3.20 -7.17
C SER A 137 23.55 -2.76 -8.07
N LYS A 138 23.84 -2.37 -9.32
CA LYS A 138 22.82 -1.89 -10.26
C LYS A 138 21.75 -2.96 -10.51
N GLU A 139 22.16 -4.22 -10.54
CA GLU A 139 21.31 -5.39 -10.76
C GLU A 139 20.20 -5.51 -9.70
N VAL A 140 20.44 -5.06 -8.46
CA VAL A 140 19.41 -5.06 -7.41
C VAL A 140 18.31 -4.06 -7.74
N TYR A 141 18.66 -2.85 -8.18
CA TYR A 141 17.68 -1.84 -8.57
C TYR A 141 16.89 -2.28 -9.81
N GLU A 142 17.58 -2.85 -10.80
CA GLU A 142 16.95 -3.40 -12.00
C GLU A 142 16.01 -4.55 -11.66
N PHE A 143 16.41 -5.45 -10.74
CA PHE A 143 15.56 -6.51 -10.23
C PHE A 143 14.30 -5.94 -9.57
N VAL A 144 14.42 -4.91 -8.71
CA VAL A 144 13.26 -4.25 -8.08
C VAL A 144 12.34 -3.66 -9.14
N LYS A 145 12.86 -2.84 -10.06
CA LYS A 145 12.08 -2.21 -11.14
C LYS A 145 11.35 -3.23 -12.02
N ASN A 146 12.05 -4.29 -12.43
CA ASN A 146 11.48 -5.35 -13.26
C ASN A 146 10.39 -6.14 -12.53
N ASN A 147 10.56 -6.42 -11.23
CA ASN A 147 9.53 -7.09 -10.45
C ASN A 147 8.28 -6.22 -10.29
N LEU A 148 8.42 -4.93 -10.00
CA LEU A 148 7.28 -4.02 -9.93
C LEU A 148 6.49 -4.03 -11.24
N GLN A 149 7.17 -3.86 -12.38
CA GLN A 149 6.53 -3.88 -13.70
C GLN A 149 5.83 -5.21 -14.00
N LYS A 150 6.44 -6.34 -13.61
CA LYS A 150 5.84 -7.68 -13.76
C LYS A 150 4.57 -7.81 -12.92
N HIS A 151 4.59 -7.34 -11.68
CA HIS A 151 3.43 -7.38 -10.80
C HIS A 151 2.30 -6.46 -11.28
N GLU A 152 2.61 -5.25 -11.73
CA GLU A 152 1.65 -4.32 -12.34
C GLU A 152 0.99 -4.92 -13.58
N LEU A 153 1.78 -5.52 -14.47
CA LEU A 153 1.26 -6.19 -15.66
C LEU A 153 0.37 -7.39 -15.29
N GLY A 154 0.79 -8.20 -14.32
CA GLY A 154 0.01 -9.31 -13.81
C GLY A 154 -1.34 -8.84 -13.25
N PHE A 155 -1.33 -7.80 -12.43
CA PHE A 155 -2.53 -7.20 -11.86
C PHE A 155 -3.48 -6.65 -12.93
N ALA A 156 -2.96 -5.87 -13.89
CA ALA A 156 -3.75 -5.37 -15.01
C ALA A 156 -4.39 -6.50 -15.85
N THR A 157 -3.65 -7.59 -16.04
CA THR A 157 -4.13 -8.79 -16.75
C THR A 157 -5.27 -9.44 -15.98
N THR A 158 -5.10 -9.69 -14.68
CA THR A 158 -6.15 -10.25 -13.81
C THR A 158 -7.41 -9.39 -13.82
N LEU A 159 -7.31 -8.06 -13.69
CA LEU A 159 -8.47 -7.17 -13.74
C LEU A 159 -9.22 -7.26 -15.09
N SER A 160 -8.47 -7.22 -16.20
CA SER A 160 -9.05 -7.30 -17.54
C SER A 160 -9.74 -8.64 -17.80
N GLU A 161 -9.10 -9.75 -17.43
CA GLU A 161 -9.64 -11.10 -17.58
C GLU A 161 -10.89 -11.30 -16.72
N LEU A 162 -10.86 -10.85 -15.47
CA LEU A 162 -11.99 -10.91 -14.55
C LEU A 162 -13.20 -10.15 -15.09
N LEU A 163 -13.01 -8.90 -15.56
CA LEU A 163 -14.08 -8.10 -16.15
C LEU A 163 -14.62 -8.72 -17.44
N SER A 164 -13.74 -9.29 -18.26
CA SER A 164 -14.11 -9.99 -19.49
C SER A 164 -14.97 -11.23 -19.19
N ALA A 165 -14.54 -12.05 -18.22
CA ALA A 165 -15.26 -13.23 -17.77
C ALA A 165 -16.62 -12.88 -17.15
N ALA A 166 -16.67 -11.86 -16.28
CA ALA A 166 -17.91 -11.38 -15.68
C ALA A 166 -18.91 -10.86 -16.73
N ASN A 167 -18.43 -10.09 -17.71
CA ASN A 167 -19.26 -9.60 -18.80
C ASN A 167 -19.78 -10.73 -19.70
N LEU A 168 -18.95 -11.75 -19.97
CA LEU A 168 -19.35 -12.95 -20.71
C LEU A 168 -20.44 -13.73 -19.95
N ALA A 169 -20.24 -13.95 -18.65
CA ALA A 169 -21.22 -14.62 -17.79
C ALA A 169 -22.55 -13.85 -17.76
N MET A 170 -22.51 -12.52 -17.66
CA MET A 170 -23.70 -11.66 -17.71
C MET A 170 -24.42 -11.72 -19.06
N LYS A 171 -23.68 -11.76 -20.18
CA LYS A 171 -24.27 -11.96 -21.51
C LYS A 171 -24.96 -13.31 -21.63
N LYS A 172 -24.36 -14.37 -21.08
CA LYS A 172 -24.90 -15.73 -21.13
C LYS A 172 -26.16 -15.87 -20.27
N ASN A 173 -26.12 -15.36 -19.04
CA ASN A 173 -27.22 -15.50 -18.09
C ASN A 173 -28.38 -14.52 -18.37
N TYR A 174 -28.09 -13.40 -19.02
CA TYR A 174 -29.07 -12.34 -19.31
C TYR A 174 -28.92 -11.80 -20.75
N PRO A 175 -29.21 -12.61 -21.79
CA PRO A 175 -28.94 -12.27 -23.19
C PRO A 175 -29.70 -11.04 -23.68
N ASN A 176 -30.90 -10.80 -23.16
CA ASN A 176 -31.80 -9.74 -23.62
C ASN A 176 -31.53 -8.37 -22.95
N LEU A 177 -30.57 -8.27 -22.02
CA LEU A 177 -30.24 -6.99 -21.40
C LEU A 177 -29.47 -6.10 -22.37
N ASN A 178 -29.93 -4.85 -22.52
CA ASN A 178 -29.16 -3.81 -23.20
C ASN A 178 -27.85 -3.49 -22.45
N SER A 179 -26.90 -2.86 -23.15
CA SER A 179 -25.57 -2.56 -22.61
C SER A 179 -25.60 -1.76 -21.31
N LYS A 180 -26.43 -0.71 -21.22
CA LYS A 180 -26.56 0.15 -20.04
C LYS A 180 -27.05 -0.63 -18.81
N THR A 181 -28.07 -1.46 -18.98
CA THR A 181 -28.65 -2.26 -17.89
C THR A 181 -27.68 -3.35 -17.43
N ARG A 182 -26.98 -3.98 -18.38
CA ARG A 182 -25.95 -4.97 -18.09
C ARG A 182 -24.79 -4.36 -17.29
N ARG A 183 -24.33 -3.17 -17.70
CA ARG A 183 -23.30 -2.41 -16.99
C ARG A 183 -23.70 -2.12 -15.54
N LYS A 184 -24.93 -1.64 -15.34
CA LYS A 184 -25.48 -1.40 -13.99
C LYS A 184 -25.49 -2.68 -13.17
N LYS A 185 -26.01 -3.80 -13.71
CA LYS A 185 -26.01 -5.09 -13.01
C LYS A 185 -24.61 -5.62 -12.67
N LEU A 186 -23.62 -5.40 -13.53
CA LEU A 186 -22.23 -5.76 -13.24
C LEU A 186 -21.67 -4.94 -12.07
N ILE A 187 -21.93 -3.64 -12.05
CA ILE A 187 -21.55 -2.76 -10.93
C ILE A 187 -22.26 -3.22 -9.65
N ASP A 188 -23.58 -3.46 -9.70
CA ASP A 188 -24.36 -3.93 -8.56
C ASP A 188 -23.82 -5.28 -8.04
N HIS A 189 -23.40 -6.19 -8.93
CA HIS A 189 -22.76 -7.46 -8.56
C HIS A 189 -21.44 -7.25 -7.83
N PHE A 190 -20.55 -6.39 -8.35
CA PHE A 190 -19.26 -6.14 -7.72
C PHE A 190 -19.37 -5.34 -6.41
N LYS A 191 -20.37 -4.46 -6.28
CA LYS A 191 -20.65 -3.73 -5.03
C LYS A 191 -21.29 -4.59 -3.93
N ALA A 192 -21.80 -5.78 -4.26
CA ALA A 192 -22.49 -6.61 -3.28
C ALA A 192 -21.54 -7.15 -2.20
N ASP A 193 -22.01 -7.21 -0.95
CA ASP A 193 -21.27 -7.80 0.18
C ASP A 193 -20.88 -9.26 -0.08
N SER A 194 -21.71 -10.00 -0.82
CA SER A 194 -21.40 -11.37 -1.22
C SER A 194 -20.14 -11.46 -2.10
N TYR A 195 -19.85 -10.41 -2.87
CA TYR A 195 -18.63 -10.34 -3.68
C TYR A 195 -17.41 -10.04 -2.81
N ALA A 196 -17.52 -9.11 -1.86
CA ALA A 196 -16.47 -8.88 -0.85
C ALA A 196 -16.14 -10.16 -0.07
N GLN A 197 -17.16 -10.89 0.38
CA GLN A 197 -16.99 -12.20 1.02
C GLN A 197 -16.29 -13.21 0.09
N HIS A 198 -16.64 -13.22 -1.20
CA HIS A 198 -15.98 -14.08 -2.17
C HIS A 198 -14.50 -13.73 -2.35
N LEU A 199 -14.16 -12.44 -2.43
CA LEU A 199 -12.76 -12.00 -2.52
C LEU A 199 -11.95 -12.44 -1.30
N ALA A 200 -12.47 -12.20 -0.09
CA ALA A 200 -11.84 -12.63 1.15
C ALA A 200 -11.64 -14.16 1.18
N LEU A 201 -12.64 -14.93 0.75
CA LEU A 201 -12.55 -16.40 0.65
C LEU A 201 -11.46 -16.84 -0.33
N GLN A 202 -11.37 -16.24 -1.52
CA GLN A 202 -10.33 -16.59 -2.49
C GLN A 202 -8.93 -16.26 -1.97
N THR A 203 -8.76 -15.11 -1.33
CA THR A 203 -7.50 -14.74 -0.67
C THR A 203 -7.07 -15.78 0.36
N LEU A 204 -8.00 -16.22 1.22
CA LEU A 204 -7.71 -17.23 2.24
C LEU A 204 -7.41 -18.61 1.64
N LYS A 205 -8.09 -19.00 0.56
CA LYS A 205 -7.80 -20.26 -0.15
C LYS A 205 -6.37 -20.26 -0.69
N ILE A 206 -5.99 -19.21 -1.39
CA ILE A 206 -4.62 -19.05 -1.92
C ILE A 206 -3.60 -19.11 -0.78
N ILE A 207 -3.83 -18.41 0.32
CA ILE A 207 -2.91 -18.43 1.47
C ILE A 207 -2.83 -19.83 2.09
N SER A 208 -3.98 -20.48 2.31
CA SER A 208 -4.03 -21.82 2.89
C SER A 208 -3.30 -22.86 2.05
N GLU A 209 -3.42 -22.78 0.72
CA GLU A 209 -2.68 -23.62 -0.23
C GLU A 209 -1.17 -23.37 -0.15
N ASN A 210 -0.74 -22.10 -0.11
CA ASN A 210 0.68 -21.74 -0.01
C ASN A 210 1.31 -22.11 1.34
N LEU A 211 0.53 -22.13 2.41
CA LEU A 211 0.97 -22.56 3.74
C LEU A 211 0.78 -24.06 3.99
N GLU A 212 0.21 -24.79 3.01
CA GLU A 212 -0.15 -26.21 3.13
C GLU A 212 -1.10 -26.52 4.31
N ILE A 213 -1.94 -25.54 4.69
CA ILE A 213 -2.92 -25.66 5.78
C ILE A 213 -4.25 -26.10 5.19
N LYS A 214 -4.79 -27.21 5.69
CA LYS A 214 -6.13 -27.68 5.33
C LYS A 214 -7.15 -27.13 6.31
N LEU A 215 -8.16 -26.44 5.79
CA LEU A 215 -9.30 -25.94 6.55
C LEU A 215 -10.59 -26.56 6.01
N SER A 216 -11.60 -26.67 6.87
CA SER A 216 -12.96 -26.97 6.42
C SER A 216 -13.57 -25.77 5.68
N ASP A 217 -14.57 -26.02 4.84
CA ASP A 217 -15.30 -24.95 4.15
C ASP A 217 -15.96 -23.97 5.13
N GLU A 218 -16.52 -24.49 6.24
CA GLU A 218 -17.13 -23.66 7.29
C GLU A 218 -16.10 -22.72 7.94
N GLU A 219 -14.92 -23.25 8.27
CA GLU A 219 -13.86 -22.45 8.87
C GLU A 219 -13.32 -21.38 7.91
N LEU A 220 -13.18 -21.71 6.63
CA LEU A 220 -12.81 -20.73 5.59
C LEU A 220 -13.85 -19.61 5.46
N GLN A 221 -15.15 -19.93 5.51
CA GLN A 221 -16.21 -18.92 5.45
C GLN A 221 -16.18 -17.99 6.67
N ASN A 222 -16.00 -18.56 7.87
CA ASN A 222 -15.91 -17.78 9.11
C ASN A 222 -14.68 -16.86 9.10
N ARG A 223 -13.51 -17.37 8.70
CA ARG A 223 -12.30 -16.54 8.55
C ARG A 223 -12.46 -15.47 7.46
N ALA A 224 -13.13 -15.77 6.36
CA ALA A 224 -13.38 -14.78 5.30
C ALA A 224 -14.30 -13.64 5.79
N TYR A 225 -15.33 -13.98 6.57
CA TYR A 225 -16.20 -12.99 7.22
C TYR A 225 -15.41 -12.11 8.19
N PHE A 226 -14.53 -12.71 8.99
CA PHE A 226 -13.67 -11.97 9.91
C PHE A 226 -12.72 -11.04 9.13
N LEU A 227 -12.00 -11.57 8.12
CA LEU A 227 -11.08 -10.80 7.29
C LEU A 227 -11.71 -9.55 6.67
N ARG A 228 -12.91 -9.65 6.08
CA ARG A 228 -13.58 -8.48 5.49
C ARG A 228 -14.07 -7.46 6.53
N THR A 229 -14.26 -7.88 7.77
CA THR A 229 -14.69 -7.00 8.87
C THR A 229 -13.50 -6.25 9.45
N GLU A 230 -12.37 -6.95 9.60
CA GLU A 230 -11.15 -6.37 10.15
C GLU A 230 -10.39 -5.51 9.13
N LEU A 231 -10.34 -5.95 7.86
CA LEU A 231 -9.68 -5.26 6.74
C LEU A 231 -10.71 -4.85 5.66
N PRO A 232 -11.69 -3.98 5.97
CA PRO A 232 -12.78 -3.65 5.04
C PRO A 232 -12.27 -2.96 3.78
N ILE A 233 -11.21 -2.15 3.90
CA ILE A 233 -10.61 -1.41 2.78
C ILE A 233 -10.00 -2.36 1.76
N SER A 234 -9.45 -3.51 2.17
CA SER A 234 -8.86 -4.47 1.22
C SER A 234 -9.89 -4.90 0.16
N SER A 235 -11.05 -5.39 0.57
CA SER A 235 -12.10 -5.78 -0.36
C SER A 235 -12.76 -4.57 -1.02
N GLY A 236 -13.01 -3.51 -0.26
CA GLY A 236 -13.65 -2.29 -0.76
C GLY A 236 -12.85 -1.60 -1.87
N PHE A 237 -11.52 -1.54 -1.76
CA PHE A 237 -10.65 -0.95 -2.76
C PHE A 237 -10.67 -1.76 -4.06
N PHE A 238 -10.59 -3.10 -3.98
CA PHE A 238 -10.67 -3.95 -5.16
C PHE A 238 -12.04 -3.85 -5.86
N GLN A 239 -13.13 -3.83 -5.09
CA GLN A 239 -14.48 -3.59 -5.61
C GLN A 239 -14.59 -2.23 -6.29
N TRP A 240 -14.03 -1.18 -5.68
CA TRP A 240 -13.99 0.16 -6.24
C TRP A 240 -13.26 0.19 -7.58
N ILE A 241 -12.08 -0.44 -7.69
CA ILE A 241 -11.34 -0.54 -8.96
C ILE A 241 -12.21 -1.15 -10.06
N LEU A 242 -12.86 -2.29 -9.78
CA LEU A 242 -13.71 -2.97 -10.78
C LEU A 242 -14.89 -2.10 -11.20
N CYS A 243 -15.55 -1.46 -10.24
CA CYS A 243 -16.66 -0.55 -10.52
C CYS A 243 -16.19 0.65 -11.35
N LYS A 244 -15.07 1.27 -10.97
CA LYS A 244 -14.49 2.42 -11.65
C LYS A 244 -14.12 2.10 -13.10
N MET A 245 -13.50 0.95 -13.34
CA MET A 245 -13.20 0.48 -14.69
C MET A 245 -14.45 0.34 -15.55
N ILE A 246 -15.54 -0.17 -14.97
CA ILE A 246 -16.81 -0.32 -15.68
C ILE A 246 -17.46 1.05 -15.89
N GLU A 247 -17.56 1.89 -14.87
CA GLU A 247 -18.22 3.22 -14.83
C GLU A 247 -17.57 4.27 -15.72
N ASP A 248 -16.25 4.18 -15.90
CA ASP A 248 -15.47 5.10 -16.75
C ASP A 248 -15.04 4.44 -18.07
N ASN A 249 -15.41 3.18 -18.31
CA ASN A 249 -15.04 2.39 -19.49
C ASN A 249 -13.52 2.39 -19.73
N ILE A 250 -12.77 2.10 -18.66
CA ILE A 250 -11.31 2.16 -18.64
C ILE A 250 -10.74 0.91 -19.29
N ASP A 251 -9.94 1.12 -20.34
CA ASP A 251 -8.98 0.13 -20.81
C ASP A 251 -7.68 0.27 -20.00
N ILE A 252 -7.38 -0.73 -19.16
CA ILE A 252 -6.20 -0.76 -18.29
C ILE A 252 -4.88 -0.87 -19.08
N PHE A 253 -4.93 -1.31 -20.34
CA PHE A 253 -3.76 -1.42 -21.22
C PHE A 253 -3.51 -0.19 -22.09
N SER A 254 -4.45 0.76 -22.12
CA SER A 254 -4.26 2.02 -22.82
C SER A 254 -3.06 2.81 -22.26
N LYS A 255 -2.39 3.59 -23.11
CA LYS A 255 -1.20 4.38 -22.73
C LYS A 255 -1.49 5.30 -21.52
N SER A 256 -2.66 5.92 -21.48
CA SER A 256 -3.06 6.81 -20.39
C SER A 256 -3.27 6.05 -19.07
N SER A 257 -3.84 4.84 -19.11
CA SER A 257 -3.99 3.99 -17.92
C SER A 257 -2.66 3.45 -17.43
N LYS A 258 -1.76 3.03 -18.32
CA LYS A 258 -0.41 2.58 -17.93
C LYS A 258 0.33 3.62 -17.09
N THR A 259 0.18 4.91 -17.44
CA THR A 259 0.84 6.00 -16.70
C THR A 259 0.14 6.36 -15.39
N LYS A 260 -1.16 6.08 -15.24
CA LYS A 260 -1.98 6.63 -14.14
C LYS A 260 -2.60 5.62 -13.19
N ARG A 261 -2.70 4.35 -13.60
CA ARG A 261 -3.57 3.36 -12.96
C ARG A 261 -2.90 2.02 -12.73
N TRP A 262 -1.68 1.82 -13.24
CA TRP A 262 -0.90 0.62 -12.91
C TRP A 262 -0.43 0.66 -11.45
N ASN A 263 -0.28 1.84 -10.88
CA ASN A 263 -0.04 2.05 -9.45
C ASN A 263 -1.23 1.67 -8.56
N TRP A 264 -2.43 1.42 -9.10
CA TRP A 264 -3.56 0.91 -8.30
C TRP A 264 -3.23 -0.39 -7.57
N LEU A 265 -2.29 -1.19 -8.09
CA LEU A 265 -1.78 -2.34 -7.36
C LEU A 265 -1.13 -1.94 -6.04
N TRP A 266 -0.34 -0.87 -6.04
CA TRP A 266 0.41 -0.40 -4.87
C TRP A 266 -0.53 0.23 -3.85
N ASP A 267 -1.48 1.05 -4.31
CA ASP A 267 -2.56 1.59 -3.48
C ASP A 267 -3.38 0.44 -2.86
N TYR A 268 -3.73 -0.56 -3.67
CA TYR A 268 -4.40 -1.76 -3.18
C TYR A 268 -3.57 -2.54 -2.16
N GLN A 269 -2.25 -2.61 -2.29
CA GLN A 269 -1.41 -3.24 -1.26
C GLN A 269 -1.38 -2.44 0.05
N ILE A 270 -1.28 -1.10 -0.04
CA ILE A 270 -1.35 -0.20 1.13
C ILE A 270 -2.72 -0.30 1.80
N SER A 271 -3.79 -0.58 1.05
CA SER A 271 -5.15 -0.73 1.59
C SER A 271 -5.28 -1.79 2.70
N TYR A 272 -4.39 -2.80 2.73
CA TYR A 272 -4.37 -3.82 3.79
C TYR A 272 -3.83 -3.32 5.13
N VAL A 273 -3.07 -2.22 5.11
CA VAL A 273 -2.57 -1.55 6.31
C VAL A 273 -3.71 -0.81 7.01
N ILE A 274 -4.71 -0.36 6.25
CA ILE A 274 -5.85 0.38 6.78
C ILE A 274 -6.87 -0.61 7.32
N SER A 275 -7.02 -0.60 8.64
CA SER A 275 -7.93 -1.51 9.34
C SER A 275 -8.70 -0.78 10.43
N ASN A 276 -9.74 -1.45 10.93
CA ASN A 276 -10.41 -1.04 12.17
C ASN A 276 -9.58 -1.38 13.42
N ASN A 277 -8.49 -2.13 13.25
CA ASN A 277 -7.59 -2.55 14.32
C ASN A 277 -6.35 -1.64 14.44
N THR A 278 -5.57 -1.94 15.46
CA THR A 278 -4.26 -1.32 15.68
C THR A 278 -3.15 -2.10 15.00
N ILE A 279 -2.15 -1.41 14.46
CA ILE A 279 -0.84 -2.01 14.14
C ILE A 279 0.15 -1.55 15.20
N ASN A 280 0.87 -2.49 15.79
CA ASN A 280 1.79 -2.24 16.91
C ASN A 280 1.14 -1.43 18.06
N GLU A 281 -0.10 -1.80 18.42
CA GLU A 281 -0.94 -1.14 19.43
C GLU A 281 -1.36 0.31 19.11
N GLY A 282 -0.93 0.84 17.96
CA GLY A 282 -1.28 2.18 17.50
C GLY A 282 -2.49 2.20 16.57
N LYS A 283 -3.35 3.21 16.70
CA LYS A 283 -4.35 3.54 15.70
C LYS A 283 -3.70 3.94 14.39
N MET A 284 -4.33 3.56 13.29
CA MET A 284 -3.78 3.72 11.96
C MET A 284 -4.01 5.12 11.40
N LEU A 285 -2.95 5.76 10.92
CA LEU A 285 -3.02 7.02 10.19
C LEU A 285 -2.20 6.93 8.90
N ILE A 286 -2.84 7.12 7.74
CA ILE A 286 -2.16 7.21 6.46
C ILE A 286 -1.93 8.67 6.08
N ILE A 287 -0.72 8.97 5.63
CA ILE A 287 -0.37 10.24 5.01
C ILE A 287 -0.33 10.05 3.50
N THR A 288 -1.30 10.62 2.80
CA THR A 288 -1.41 10.56 1.34
C THR A 288 -2.20 11.75 0.80
N SER A 289 -1.88 12.16 -0.42
CA SER A 289 -2.69 13.08 -1.23
C SER A 289 -3.48 12.38 -2.34
N ASP A 290 -3.45 11.04 -2.37
CA ASP A 290 -4.15 10.26 -3.38
C ASP A 290 -5.67 10.37 -3.20
N LYS A 291 -6.33 10.94 -4.20
CA LYS A 291 -7.77 11.20 -4.15
C LYS A 291 -8.60 9.92 -4.20
N GLU A 292 -8.12 8.90 -4.89
CA GLU A 292 -8.82 7.63 -5.06
C GLU A 292 -8.74 6.82 -3.76
N MET A 293 -7.58 6.82 -3.08
CA MET A 293 -7.45 6.26 -1.72
C MET A 293 -8.36 6.97 -0.72
N ILE A 294 -8.36 8.30 -0.70
CA ILE A 294 -9.22 9.10 0.20
C ILE A 294 -10.71 8.84 -0.09
N GLU A 295 -11.10 8.68 -1.35
CA GLU A 295 -12.47 8.34 -1.73
C GLU A 295 -12.88 6.97 -1.19
N VAL A 296 -12.04 5.94 -1.37
CA VAL A 296 -12.33 4.59 -0.86
C VAL A 296 -12.43 4.57 0.66
N LEU A 297 -11.57 5.30 1.37
CA LEU A 297 -11.63 5.44 2.82
C LEU A 297 -12.97 6.03 3.29
N LYS A 298 -13.42 7.11 2.65
CA LYS A 298 -14.73 7.74 2.95
C LYS A 298 -15.89 6.80 2.70
N LEU A 299 -15.87 6.03 1.61
CA LEU A 299 -16.92 5.06 1.30
C LEU A 299 -17.03 3.93 2.34
N ASN A 300 -15.99 3.74 3.17
CA ASN A 300 -15.92 2.71 4.19
C ASN A 300 -15.89 3.29 5.63
N ASN A 301 -16.21 4.57 5.83
CA ASN A 301 -16.23 5.26 7.13
C ASN A 301 -14.87 5.29 7.86
N LEU A 302 -13.78 5.40 7.10
CA LEU A 302 -12.40 5.44 7.59
C LEU A 302 -11.67 6.73 7.23
N GLU A 303 -12.41 7.81 6.96
CA GLU A 303 -11.88 9.12 6.57
C GLU A 303 -11.05 9.81 7.66
N ASN A 304 -11.25 9.44 8.93
CA ASN A 304 -10.45 9.96 10.04
C ASN A 304 -9.05 9.34 10.13
N ASN A 305 -8.79 8.27 9.35
CA ASN A 305 -7.51 7.57 9.32
C ASN A 305 -6.61 8.06 8.18
N VAL A 306 -6.87 9.25 7.61
CA VAL A 306 -6.06 9.82 6.54
C VAL A 306 -5.84 11.32 6.73
N MET A 307 -4.62 11.76 6.40
CA MET A 307 -4.25 13.17 6.29
C MET A 307 -3.38 13.38 5.05
N THR A 308 -3.40 14.59 4.50
CA THR A 308 -2.33 15.05 3.60
C THR A 308 -1.09 15.42 4.40
N ILE A 309 0.06 15.55 3.73
CA ILE A 309 1.30 15.96 4.41
C ILE A 309 1.16 17.31 5.12
N SER A 310 0.47 18.27 4.51
CA SER A 310 0.27 19.60 5.07
C SER A 310 -0.62 19.57 6.32
N GLU A 311 -1.68 18.75 6.31
CA GLU A 311 -2.54 18.53 7.48
C GLU A 311 -1.77 17.87 8.62
N TYR A 312 -0.93 16.88 8.29
CA TYR A 312 -0.13 16.16 9.28
C TYR A 312 0.91 17.04 9.96
N LEU A 313 1.67 17.83 9.18
CA LEU A 313 2.66 18.74 9.75
C LEU A 313 2.01 19.85 10.58
N LYS A 314 0.84 20.34 10.16
CA LYS A 314 0.04 21.27 10.97
C LYS A 314 -0.43 20.64 12.27
N PHE A 315 -0.89 19.38 12.23
CA PHE A 315 -1.27 18.62 13.42
C PHE A 315 -0.10 18.48 14.41
N LEU A 316 1.13 18.36 13.91
CA LEU A 316 2.36 18.33 14.71
C LEU A 316 2.90 19.71 15.13
N ASN A 317 2.25 20.81 14.73
CA ASN A 317 2.73 22.19 14.91
C ASN A 317 4.11 22.46 14.27
N ILE A 318 4.41 21.80 13.15
CA ILE A 318 5.64 22.03 12.38
C ILE A 318 5.35 23.06 11.29
N ASN A 319 6.06 24.20 11.35
CA ASN A 319 5.92 25.26 10.36
C ASN A 319 6.66 24.89 9.07
N ASN A 320 5.93 24.36 8.10
CA ASN A 320 6.47 24.22 6.76
C ASN A 320 6.49 25.58 6.07
N GLY A 321 7.68 26.12 5.82
CA GLY A 321 7.85 27.12 4.76
C GLY A 321 7.41 26.47 3.45
N SER A 322 6.22 26.85 2.97
CA SER A 322 5.59 26.50 1.69
C SER A 322 5.85 25.07 1.17
N CYS A 323 4.92 24.14 1.45
CA CYS A 323 4.70 22.94 0.64
C CYS A 323 3.94 23.29 -0.64
#